data_AF-A0A072MZ90-F1
#
_entry.id   AF-A0A072MZ90-F1
#
_cell.length_a   1.000
_cell.length_b   1.000
_cell.length_c   1.000
_cell.angle_alpha   90.00
_cell.angle_beta   90.00
_cell.angle_gamma   90.00
#
_symmetry.space_group_name_H-M   'P 1'
#
loop_
_entity.id
_entity.type
_entity.pdbx_description
1 polymer ?
#
loop_
_entity_poly.entity_id
_entity_poly.type
_entity_poly.pdbx_seq_one_letter_code
_entity_poly.pdbx_strand_id
1 'polypeptide(L)' 'MEKRTARLTLLIDPDKKAAFEALCKEEDVTPSQKVRQFIREYVEQKLGQDWRDQGPQS' A
#
# COMPACT_ATOMS: atom_id res chain seq x y z
N MET A 1 -17.36 10.24 -10.48
CA MET A 1 -16.10 10.12 -9.74
C MET A 1 -15.31 8.98 -10.36
N GLU A 2 -14.29 9.31 -11.15
CA GLU A 2 -13.52 8.33 -11.90
C GLU A 2 -12.80 7.35 -10.96
N LYS A 3 -12.85 6.08 -11.34
CA LYS A 3 -12.30 4.95 -10.57
C LYS A 3 -10.78 4.99 -10.57
N ARG A 4 -10.17 5.84 -9.72
CA ARG A 4 -8.70 5.90 -9.49
C ARG A 4 -8.17 4.69 -8.71
N THR A 5 -8.68 3.49 -8.99
CA THR A 5 -8.23 2.25 -8.35
C THR A 5 -7.55 1.38 -9.40
N ALA A 6 -6.23 1.39 -9.41
CA ALA A 6 -5.42 0.42 -10.15
C ALA A 6 -5.16 -0.83 -9.29
N ARG A 7 -5.06 -2.00 -9.93
CA ARG A 7 -4.72 -3.26 -9.26
C ARG A 7 -3.20 -3.47 -9.32
N LEU A 8 -2.59 -3.70 -8.17
CA LEU A 8 -1.19 -4.11 -8.04
C LEU A 8 -1.16 -5.58 -7.57
N THR A 9 -0.55 -6.46 -8.36
CA THR A 9 -0.34 -7.87 -8.00
C THR A 9 1.11 -8.07 -7.60
N LEU A 10 1.35 -8.66 -6.44
CA LEU A 10 2.69 -8.91 -5.89
C LEU A 10 2.79 -10.38 -5.52
N LEU A 11 3.93 -10.99 -5.84
CA LEU A 11 4.28 -12.31 -5.33
C LEU A 11 5.16 -12.13 -4.11
N ILE A 12 4.81 -12.79 -3.02
CA ILE A 12 5.59 -12.83 -1.79
C ILE A 12 5.74 -14.27 -1.35
N ASP A 13 6.80 -14.52 -0.60
CA ASP A 13 7.05 -15.80 0.05
C ASP A 13 5.88 -16.19 0.97
N PRO A 14 5.46 -17.47 0.98
CA PRO A 14 4.31 -17.93 1.77
C PRO A 14 4.50 -17.76 3.28
N ASP A 15 5.71 -17.95 3.82
CA ASP A 15 5.97 -17.77 5.25
C ASP A 15 5.88 -16.29 5.63
N LYS A 16 6.40 -15.39 4.77
CA LYS A 16 6.23 -13.95 4.96
C LYS A 16 4.76 -13.52 4.86
N LYS A 17 3.97 -14.12 3.96
CA LYS A 17 2.53 -13.86 3.87
C LYS A 17 1.82 -14.22 5.18
N ALA A 18 2.08 -15.41 5.71
CA ALA A 18 1.47 -15.89 6.94
C ALA A 18 1.84 -15.00 8.14
N ALA A 19 3.12 -14.63 8.27
CA ALA A 19 3.57 -13.72 9.31
C ALA A 19 2.91 -12.33 9.19
N PHE A 20 2.82 -11.79 7.98
CA PHE A 20 2.17 -10.50 7.74
C PHE A 20 0.68 -10.52 8.06
N GLU A 21 -0.03 -11.59 7.69
CA GLU A 21 -1.45 -11.78 8.00
C GLU A 21 -1.69 -11.90 9.51
N ALA A 22 -0.81 -12.59 10.24
CA ALA A 22 -0.90 -12.70 11.69
C ALA A 22 -0.73 -11.33 12.39
N LEU A 23 0.26 -10.54 11.97
CA LEU A 23 0.48 -9.18 12.47
C LEU A 23 -0.71 -8.26 12.16
N CYS A 24 -1.23 -8.31 10.93
CA CYS A 24 -2.39 -7.53 10.54
C CYS A 24 -3.62 -7.89 11.40
N LYS A 25 -3.81 -9.17 11.71
CA LYS A 25 -4.89 -9.65 12.58
C LYS A 25 -4.77 -9.16 14.03
N GLU A 26 -3.55 -9.07 14.55
CA GLU A 26 -3.30 -8.53 15.90
C GLU A 26 -3.65 -7.04 15.99
N GLU A 27 -3.38 -6.28 14.93
CA GLU A 27 -3.67 -4.85 14.82
C GLU A 27 -5.11 -4.52 14.35
N ASP A 28 -5.98 -5.53 14.18
CA ASP A 28 -7.35 -5.39 13.64
C ASP A 28 -7.41 -4.67 12.27
N VAL A 29 -6.43 -4.94 11.41
CA VAL A 29 -6.35 -4.39 10.05
C VAL A 29 -6.24 -5.49 9.00
N THR A 30 -6.67 -5.19 7.78
CA THR A 30 -6.47 -6.11 6.65
C THR A 30 -5.08 -5.91 6.03
N PRO A 31 -4.48 -6.97 5.45
CA PRO A 31 -3.23 -6.87 4.68
C PRO A 31 -3.27 -5.77 3.61
N SER A 32 -4.42 -5.59 2.95
CA SER A 32 -4.61 -4.56 1.93
C SER A 32 -4.54 -3.14 2.50
N GLN A 33 -5.06 -2.90 3.71
CA GLN A 33 -4.95 -1.60 4.36
C GLN A 33 -3.51 -1.28 4.71
N LYS A 34 -2.78 -2.24 5.30
CA LYS A 34 -1.38 -2.05 5.69
C LYS A 34 -0.46 -1.89 4.48
N VAL A 35 -0.64 -2.67 3.42
CA VAL A 35 0.12 -2.49 2.16
C VAL A 35 -0.11 -1.11 1.55
N ARG A 36 -1.35 -0.60 1.56
CA ARG A 36 -1.64 0.77 1.09
C ARG A 36 -0.94 1.83 1.94
N GLN A 37 -0.87 1.63 3.25
CA GLN A 37 -0.15 2.51 4.16
C GLN A 37 1.35 2.52 3.81
N PHE A 38 1.98 1.35 3.68
CA PHE A 38 3.40 1.25 3.32
C PHE A 38 3.71 1.87 1.97
N ILE A 39 2.86 1.66 0.95
CA ILE A 39 3.03 2.30 -0.36
C ILE A 39 2.99 3.82 -0.21
N ARG A 40 2.01 4.34 0.54
CA ARG A 40 1.87 5.78 0.77
C ARG A 40 3.09 6.35 1.49
N GLU A 41 3.50 5.75 2.60
CA GLU A 41 4.65 6.20 3.38
C GLU A 41 5.94 6.16 2.55
N TYR A 42 6.15 5.10 1.77
CA TYR A 42 7.30 4.99 0.88
C TYR A 42 7.32 6.10 -0.18
N VAL A 43 6.17 6.38 -0.82
CA VAL A 43 6.06 7.44 -1.83
C VAL A 43 6.26 8.82 -1.20
N GLU A 44 5.60 9.10 -0.07
CA GLU A 44 5.72 10.38 0.66
C GLU A 44 7.16 10.61 1.16
N GLN A 45 7.84 9.56 1.63
CA GLN A 45 9.24 9.64 2.04
C GLN A 45 10.18 9.98 0.88
N LYS A 46 9.87 9.54 -0.35
CA LYS A 46 10.74 9.72 -1.52
C LYS A 46 10.44 10.98 -2.33
N LEU A 47 9.18 11.37 -2.44
CA LEU A 47 8.71 12.46 -3.30
C LEU A 47 8.20 13.68 -2.53
N GLY A 48 8.08 13.57 -1.20
CA GLY A 48 7.44 14.58 -0.37
C GLY A 48 5.92 14.41 -0.29
N GLN A 49 5.27 15.23 0.54
CA GLN A 49 3.83 15.13 0.80
C GLN A 49 2.98 15.58 -0.42
N ASP A 50 3.57 16.37 -1.32
CA ASP A 50 2.98 16.88 -2.56
C ASP A 50 3.08 15.91 -3.75
N TRP A 51 3.39 14.63 -3.52
CA TRP A 51 3.51 13.63 -4.60
C TRP A 51 2.24 13.49 -5.44
N ARG A 52 1.08 13.85 -4.87
CA ARG A 52 -0.22 13.86 -5.57
C ARG A 52 -0.31 14.94 -6.64
N ASP A 53 0.37 16.07 -6.44
CA ASP A 53 0.44 17.17 -7.41
C ASP A 53 1.45 16.90 -8.53
N GLN A 54 2.36 15.94 -8.32
CA GLN A 54 3.37 15.50 -9.30
C GLN A 54 2.94 14.25 -10.10
N GLY A 55 1.81 13.63 -9.76
CA GLY A 55 1.24 12.54 -10.54
C GLY A 55 0.79 13.04 -11.93
N PRO A 56 0.72 12.18 -12.95
CA PRO A 56 0.28 12.58 -14.28
C PRO A 56 -1.14 13.16 -14.19
N GLN A 57 -1.24 14.48 -14.14
CA GLN A 57 -2.43 15.22 -14.49
C GLN A 57 -2.73 14.82 -15.94
N SER A 58 -3.86 14.14 -16.15
CA SER A 58 -4.38 13.89 -17.50
C SER A 58 -4.75 15.21 -18.16
#